data_AF-A0A1N6HC28-F1
#
_entry.id   AF-A0A1N6HC28-F1
#
_cell.length_a   1.000
_cell.length_b   1.000
_cell.length_c   1.000
_cell.angle_alpha   90.00
_cell.angle_beta   90.00
_cell.angle_gamma   90.00
#
_symmetry.space_group_name_H-M   'P 1'
#
loop_
_entity.id
_entity.type
_entity.pdbx_description
1 polymer ?
#
loop_
_entity_poly.entity_id
_entity_poly.type
_entity_poly.pdbx_seq_one_letter_code
_entity_poly.pdbx_strand_id
1 'polypeptide(L)'
;MKTITLYRPVGEKEMILIIENNYKKFPPRLEWQPIFYPVLNVDYASEIAEKWNTRDEAGNYLGFVTEFEVLEEIVNKYPAQNVGARNHNELWVPSEEMDTFNQAIV
;
A
#
# COMPACT_ATOMS: atom_id res chain seq x y z
N MET A 1 21.90 0.69 -2.64
CA MET A 1 21.05 1.17 -1.53
C MET A 1 20.26 -0.04 -1.03
N LYS A 2 19.93 -0.10 0.26
CA LYS A 2 19.12 -1.20 0.80
C LYS A 2 17.64 -0.87 0.64
N THR A 3 16.86 -1.85 0.21
CA THR A 3 15.42 -1.73 -0.01
C THR A 3 14.68 -2.77 0.82
N ILE A 4 13.41 -2.48 1.11
CA ILE A 4 12.46 -3.42 1.68
C ILE A 4 11.31 -3.55 0.69
N THR A 5 10.96 -4.80 0.35
CA THR A 5 9.77 -5.11 -0.45
C THR A 5 8.53 -4.97 0.42
N LEU A 6 7.58 -4.18 -0.05
CA LEU A 6 6.27 -3.99 0.56
C LEU A 6 5.18 -4.31 -0.46
N TYR A 7 3.97 -4.51 0.05
CA TYR A 7 2.81 -4.85 -0.78
C TYR A 7 1.66 -3.90 -0.49
N ARG A 8 0.81 -3.65 -1.48
CA ARG A 8 -0.43 -2.90 -1.27
C ARG A 8 -1.57 -3.52 -2.08
N PRO A 9 -2.65 -3.97 -1.41
CA PRO A 9 -3.87 -4.36 -2.10
C PRO A 9 -4.63 -3.12 -2.57
N VAL A 10 -5.00 -3.08 -3.84
CA VAL A 10 -5.69 -1.95 -4.47
C VAL A 10 -6.90 -2.41 -5.29
N GLY A 11 -7.89 -1.52 -5.42
CA GLY A 11 -9.02 -1.71 -6.34
C GLY A 11 -8.69 -1.18 -7.74
N GLU A 12 -9.58 -1.40 -8.72
CA GLU A 12 -9.34 -1.00 -10.12
C GLU A 12 -9.04 0.50 -10.28
N LYS A 13 -9.80 1.38 -9.64
CA LYS A 13 -9.60 2.83 -9.75
C LYS A 13 -8.22 3.27 -9.27
N GLU A 14 -7.76 2.74 -8.14
CA GLU A 14 -6.43 3.04 -7.60
C GLU A 14 -5.35 2.44 -8.50
N MET A 15 -5.56 1.24 -9.05
CA MET A 15 -4.66 0.63 -10.01
C MET A 15 -4.51 1.48 -11.29
N ILE A 16 -5.59 2.02 -11.84
CA ILE A 16 -5.54 2.91 -13.01
C ILE A 16 -4.67 4.15 -12.73
N LEU A 17 -4.85 4.78 -11.56
CA LEU A 17 -4.04 5.95 -11.17
C LEU A 17 -2.55 5.61 -11.03
N ILE A 18 -2.22 4.41 -10.55
CA ILE A 18 -0.84 3.92 -10.49
C ILE A 18 -0.28 3.74 -11.91
N ILE A 19 -1.06 3.15 -12.82
CA ILE A 19 -0.69 2.98 -14.23
C ILE A 19 -0.43 4.32 -14.91
N GLU A 20 -1.31 5.30 -14.72
CA GLU A 20 -1.16 6.67 -15.26
C GLU A 20 0.12 7.37 -14.75
N ASN A 21 0.60 6.98 -13.58
CA ASN A 21 1.85 7.46 -13.01
C ASN A 21 3.07 6.56 -13.35
N ASN A 22 2.96 5.73 -14.39
CA ASN A 22 3.98 4.79 -14.83
C ASN A 22 4.49 3.86 -13.71
N TYR A 23 3.61 3.45 -12.80
CA TYR A 23 3.92 2.57 -11.67
C TYR A 23 4.95 3.13 -10.68
N LYS A 24 5.16 4.46 -10.66
CA LYS A 24 6.19 5.09 -9.81
C LYS A 24 5.69 5.59 -8.46
N LYS A 25 4.37 5.76 -8.31
CA LYS A 25 3.78 6.30 -7.08
C LYS A 25 2.33 5.88 -6.91
N PHE A 26 1.89 5.87 -5.65
CA PHE A 26 0.49 5.74 -5.28
C PHE A 26 -0.21 7.11 -5.31
N PRO A 27 -1.50 7.17 -5.65
CA PRO A 27 -2.27 8.41 -5.62
C PRO A 27 -2.48 8.91 -4.18
N PRO A 28 -2.58 10.24 -3.95
CA PRO A 28 -2.79 10.77 -2.61
C PRO A 28 -4.05 10.20 -1.95
N ARG A 29 -4.01 10.07 -0.62
CA ARG A 29 -5.17 9.63 0.18
C ARG A 29 -6.30 10.67 0.13
N LEU A 30 -7.53 10.21 0.33
CA LEU A 30 -8.67 11.12 0.51
C LEU A 30 -8.55 11.84 1.86
N GLU A 31 -9.14 13.03 2.00
CA GLU A 31 -9.02 13.85 3.22
C GLU A 31 -9.43 13.11 4.51
N TRP A 32 -10.39 12.19 4.43
CA TRP A 32 -10.86 11.39 5.56
C TRP A 32 -9.98 10.16 5.86
N GLN A 33 -8.97 9.87 5.03
CA GLN A 33 -8.07 8.74 5.16
C GLN A 33 -6.73 9.24 5.75
N PRO A 34 -6.52 9.11 7.06
CA PRO A 34 -5.36 9.72 7.74
C PRO A 34 -4.04 9.03 7.45
N ILE A 35 -4.07 7.80 6.92
CA ILE A 35 -2.88 6.98 6.71
C ILE A 35 -2.90 6.27 5.34
N PHE A 36 -1.71 6.10 4.78
CA PHE A 36 -1.37 5.12 3.75
C PHE A 36 -0.73 3.90 4.44
N TYR A 37 -1.22 2.70 4.15
CA TYR A 37 -0.81 1.49 4.85
C TYR A 37 -0.39 0.37 3.89
N PRO A 38 0.91 0.28 3.55
CA PRO A 38 1.44 -0.89 2.88
C PRO A 38 1.66 -2.03 3.88
N VAL A 39 1.54 -3.26 3.40
CA VAL A 39 1.67 -4.48 4.20
C VAL A 39 3.01 -5.16 3.94
N LEU A 40 3.47 -5.94 4.93
CA LEU A 40 4.82 -6.53 4.91
C LEU A 40 4.89 -7.90 4.21
N ASN A 41 3.76 -8.46 3.77
CA ASN A 41 3.74 -9.77 3.10
C ASN A 41 2.61 -9.92 2.09
N VAL A 42 2.88 -10.70 1.05
CA VAL A 42 1.96 -10.95 -0.06
C VAL A 42 0.72 -11.74 0.34
N ASP A 43 0.82 -12.65 1.31
CA ASP A 43 -0.34 -13.46 1.75
C ASP A 43 -1.42 -12.56 2.36
N TYR A 44 -1.02 -11.64 3.25
CA TYR A 44 -1.94 -10.67 3.84
C TYR A 44 -2.48 -9.69 2.78
N ALA A 45 -1.64 -9.22 1.85
CA ALA A 45 -2.10 -8.38 0.74
C ALA A 45 -3.16 -9.10 -0.11
N SER A 46 -2.91 -10.37 -0.45
CA SER A 46 -3.81 -11.20 -1.24
C SER A 46 -5.13 -11.44 -0.52
N GLU A 47 -5.08 -11.70 0.79
CA GLU A 47 -6.28 -11.84 1.61
C GLU A 47 -7.14 -10.56 1.59
N ILE A 48 -6.52 -9.38 1.71
CA ILE A 48 -7.25 -8.12 1.63
C ILE A 48 -7.87 -7.94 0.24
N ALA A 49 -7.07 -8.13 -0.82
CA ALA A 49 -7.52 -7.99 -2.20
C ALA A 49 -8.71 -8.92 -2.50
N GLU A 50 -8.62 -10.18 -2.09
CA GLU A 50 -9.67 -11.17 -2.30
C GLU A 50 -10.91 -10.89 -1.46
N LYS A 51 -10.77 -10.63 -0.15
CA LYS A 51 -11.93 -10.57 0.75
C LYS A 51 -12.62 -9.21 0.79
N TRP A 52 -11.90 -8.13 0.46
CA TRP A 52 -12.42 -6.76 0.59
C TRP A 52 -12.55 -6.08 -0.77
N ASN A 53 -11.49 -6.04 -1.59
CA ASN A 53 -11.55 -5.33 -2.87
C ASN A 53 -12.51 -5.99 -3.87
N THR A 54 -12.66 -7.32 -3.86
CA THR A 54 -13.67 -7.98 -4.71
C THR A 54 -15.12 -7.73 -4.29
N ARG A 55 -15.34 -7.13 -3.11
CA ARG A 55 -16.66 -6.81 -2.56
C ARG A 55 -16.92 -5.30 -2.55
N ASP A 56 -15.94 -4.52 -2.99
CA ASP A 56 -16.01 -3.06 -3.04
C ASP A 56 -16.46 -2.61 -4.42
N GLU A 57 -17.68 -2.07 -4.48
CA GLU A 57 -18.23 -1.46 -5.69
C GLU A 57 -17.39 -0.27 -6.16
N ALA A 58 -16.77 0.48 -5.22
CA ALA A 58 -15.93 1.61 -5.59
C ALA A 58 -14.67 1.15 -6.35
N GLY A 59 -14.18 -0.06 -6.08
CA GLY A 59 -13.07 -0.72 -6.78
C GLY A 59 -13.48 -1.61 -7.96
N ASN A 60 -14.73 -1.53 -8.40
CA ASN A 60 -15.32 -2.37 -9.47
C ASN A 60 -15.24 -3.88 -9.18
N TYR A 61 -15.28 -4.27 -7.90
CA TYR A 61 -15.19 -5.67 -7.48
C TYR A 61 -13.89 -6.38 -7.95
N LEU A 62 -12.84 -5.61 -8.24
CA LEU A 62 -11.53 -6.12 -8.62
C LEU A 62 -10.53 -5.86 -7.50
N GLY A 63 -9.74 -6.86 -7.16
CA GLY A 63 -8.62 -6.76 -6.24
C GLY A 63 -7.31 -7.07 -6.94
N PHE A 64 -6.33 -6.18 -6.76
CA PHE A 64 -4.96 -6.34 -7.25
C PHE A 64 -4.00 -6.27 -6.07
N VAL A 65 -2.93 -7.04 -6.13
CA VAL A 65 -1.80 -6.90 -5.21
C VAL A 65 -0.66 -6.23 -5.96
N THR A 66 -0.21 -5.08 -5.47
CA THR A 66 1.02 -4.46 -5.95
C THR A 66 2.19 -4.85 -5.05
N GLU A 67 3.34 -5.07 -5.67
CA GLU A 67 4.64 -5.29 -5.02
C GLU A 67 5.55 -4.14 -5.43
N PHE A 68 6.27 -3.56 -4.48
CA PHE A 68 7.18 -2.45 -4.73
C PHE A 68 8.31 -2.41 -3.70
N GLU A 69 9.44 -1.84 -4.09
CA GLU A 69 10.60 -1.68 -3.24
C GLU A 69 10.70 -0.25 -2.72
N VAL A 70 11.02 -0.09 -1.43
CA VAL A 70 11.21 1.22 -0.80
C VAL A 70 12.54 1.25 -0.09
N LEU A 71 13.21 2.41 -0.08
CA LEU A 71 14.45 2.60 0.67
C LEU A 71 14.26 2.24 2.17
N GLU A 72 15.13 1.36 2.67
CA GLU A 72 15.08 0.84 4.06
C GLU A 72 15.10 1.98 5.10
N GLU A 73 15.84 3.06 4.84
CA GLU A 73 15.93 4.22 5.73
C GLU A 73 14.62 4.99 5.89
N ILE A 74 13.74 4.92 4.87
CA ILE A 74 12.41 5.54 4.90
C ILE A 74 11.43 4.61 5.59
N VAL A 75 11.46 3.31 5.26
CA VAL A 75 10.61 2.30 5.90
C VAL A 75 10.83 2.25 7.42
N ASN A 76 12.08 2.32 7.87
CA ASN A 76 12.43 2.25 9.29
C ASN A 76 11.91 3.42 10.14
N LYS A 77 11.37 4.49 9.53
CA LYS A 77 10.70 5.58 10.25
C LYS A 77 9.32 5.16 10.74
N TYR A 78 8.71 4.15 10.14
CA TYR A 78 7.37 3.69 10.44
C TYR A 78 7.45 2.34 11.16
N PRO A 79 7.11 2.27 12.46
CA PRO A 79 7.08 1.00 13.18
C PRO A 79 5.98 0.10 12.63
N ALA A 80 6.30 -1.17 12.40
CA ALA A 80 5.32 -2.17 11.96
C ALA A 80 4.22 -2.34 13.01
N GLN A 81 2.97 -2.26 12.57
CA GLN A 81 1.77 -2.47 13.35
C GLN A 81 1.21 -3.86 13.04
N ASN A 82 0.87 -4.61 14.08
CA ASN A 82 0.12 -5.85 13.91
C ASN A 82 -1.37 -5.57 14.15
N VAL A 83 -2.20 -5.84 13.14
CA VAL A 83 -3.63 -5.48 13.16
C VAL A 83 -4.56 -6.69 13.23
N GLY A 84 -4.07 -7.84 13.69
CA GLY A 84 -4.90 -9.01 13.88
C GLY A 84 -4.10 -10.29 13.98
N ALA A 85 -4.09 -11.07 12.89
CA ALA A 85 -3.35 -12.32 12.87
C ALA A 85 -1.83 -12.07 12.90
N ARG A 86 -1.07 -13.10 13.25
CA ARG A 86 0.39 -13.02 13.42
C ARG A 86 1.14 -12.45 12.20
N ASN A 87 0.62 -12.69 11.01
CA ASN A 87 1.16 -12.19 9.73
C ASN A 87 0.49 -10.91 9.24
N HIS A 88 -0.49 -10.34 9.95
CA HIS A 88 -1.17 -9.10 9.54
C HIS A 88 -0.37 -7.89 10.01
N ASN A 89 0.78 -7.69 9.38
CA ASN A 89 1.69 -6.60 9.67
C ASN A 89 1.62 -5.55 8.56
N GLU A 90 1.49 -4.29 8.97
CA GLU A 90 1.40 -3.13 8.09
C GLU A 90 2.20 -1.94 8.65
N LEU A 91 2.56 -1.01 7.78
CA LEU A 91 3.12 0.27 8.18
C LEU A 91 2.00 1.30 8.20
N TRP A 92 2.06 2.28 9.08
CA TRP A 92 1.15 3.43 9.06
C TRP A 92 1.94 4.68 8.68
N VAL A 93 1.84 5.06 7.41
CA VAL A 93 2.45 6.29 6.87
C VAL A 93 1.39 7.39 6.93
N PRO A 94 1.62 8.50 7.65
CA PRO A 94 0.68 9.62 7.65
C PRO A 94 0.42 10.13 6.23
N SER A 95 -0.82 10.49 5.91
CA SER A 95 -1.18 10.91 4.54
C SER A 95 -0.42 12.16 4.08
N GLU A 96 -0.04 13.04 5.01
CA GLU A 96 0.81 14.20 4.78
C GLU A 96 2.27 13.86 4.43
N GLU A 97 2.76 12.67 4.82
CA GLU A 97 4.11 12.20 4.51
C GLU A 97 4.16 11.36 3.22
N MET A 98 3.02 11.11 2.60
CA MET A 98 2.89 10.19 1.46
C MET A 98 3.72 10.63 0.25
N ASP A 99 3.90 11.92 0.00
CA ASP A 99 4.77 12.42 -1.07
C ASP A 99 6.23 12.06 -0.82
N THR A 100 6.69 12.14 0.43
CA THR A 100 8.05 11.72 0.82
C THR A 100 8.20 10.21 0.67
N PHE A 101 7.19 9.44 1.08
CA PHE A 101 7.19 7.99 0.94
C PHE A 101 7.22 7.56 -0.53
N ASN A 102 6.40 8.17 -1.39
CA ASN A 102 6.36 7.89 -2.83
C ASN A 102 7.71 8.17 -3.51
N GLN A 103 8.44 9.20 -3.10
CA GLN A 103 9.78 9.51 -3.63
C GLN A 103 10.84 8.46 -3.26
N ALA A 104 10.55 7.62 -2.26
CA ALA A 104 11.44 6.56 -1.79
C ALA A 104 11.17 5.19 -2.45
N ILE A 105 10.16 5.09 -3.31
CA ILE A 105 9.89 3.91 -4.14
C ILE A 105 10.91 3.86 -5.27
N VAL A 106 11.53 2.69 -5.51
CA VAL A 106 12.60 2.50 -6.51
C VAL A 106 12.24 1.54 -7.63
#